data_AF-A0AAW7RSL2-F1
#
_entry.id   AF-A0AAW7RSL2-F1
#
_cell.length_a   1.000
_cell.length_b   1.000
_cell.length_c   1.000
_cell.angle_alpha   90.00
_cell.angle_beta   90.00
_cell.angle_gamma   90.00
#
_symmetry.space_group_name_H-M   'P 1'
#
loop_
_entity.id
_entity.type
_entity.pdbx_description
1 polymer ?
#
loop_
_entity_poly.entity_id
_entity_poly.type
_entity_poly.pdbx_seq_one_letter_code
_entity_poly.pdbx_strand_id
1 'polypeptide(L)'
;MHRLGHGAHMTQRIASESPPFEPDIAASIDRIMQGRPPLRLFTTLARDPRLFTKFFAAGLLDKGHLDIRQREIVIDRTTALCGCEYEWGVHVAVFARTAKLSSEQIRSLVAARLTTHAGTTTTGC
;
A
#
# COMPACT_ATOMS: atom_id res chain seq x y z
N MET A 1 25.00 0.90 42.28
CA MET A 1 24.88 1.54 40.95
C MET A 1 25.16 0.49 39.88
N HIS A 2 24.14 -0.25 39.42
CA HIS A 2 24.26 -1.12 38.24
C HIS A 2 23.21 -0.64 37.24
N ARG A 3 23.67 0.07 36.21
CA ARG A 3 22.84 0.50 35.09
C ARG A 3 22.61 -0.75 34.24
N LEU A 4 21.41 -1.33 34.32
CA LEU A 4 20.96 -2.33 33.37
C LEU A 4 21.03 -1.70 31.97
N GLY A 5 21.87 -2.29 31.12
CA GLY A 5 21.95 -1.93 29.71
C GLY A 5 20.56 -2.06 29.09
N HIS A 6 20.14 -1.03 28.36
CA HIS A 6 18.96 -1.11 27.52
C HIS A 6 19.22 -2.20 26.48
N GLY A 7 18.61 -3.37 26.68
CA GLY A 7 18.59 -4.42 25.68
C GLY A 7 18.07 -3.83 24.37
N ALA A 8 18.86 -3.96 23.31
CA ALA A 8 18.46 -3.56 21.98
C ALA A 8 17.08 -4.16 21.69
N HIS A 9 16.11 -3.29 21.41
CA HIS A 9 14.76 -3.69 21.03
C HIS A 9 14.88 -4.52 19.75
N MET A 10 14.70 -5.85 19.84
CA MET A 10 14.69 -6.73 18.69
C MET A 10 13.57 -6.28 17.75
N THR A 11 13.95 -5.53 16.73
CA THR A 11 13.08 -5.15 15.64
C THR A 11 12.79 -6.44 14.86
N GLN A 12 11.61 -7.02 15.09
CA GLN A 12 11.10 -8.15 14.30
C GLN A 12 10.71 -7.65 12.90
N ARG A 13 11.69 -7.20 12.12
CA ARG A 13 11.52 -6.82 10.71
C ARG A 13 12.11 -7.89 9.82
N ILE A 14 11.34 -8.26 8.80
CA ILE A 14 11.78 -9.15 7.74
C ILE A 14 12.63 -8.30 6.78
N ALA A 15 13.85 -8.73 6.51
CA ALA A 15 14.70 -8.11 5.50
C ALA A 15 14.14 -8.36 4.09
N SER A 16 14.48 -7.53 3.11
CA SER A 16 14.24 -7.87 1.71
C SER A 16 15.26 -8.91 1.22
N GLU A 17 14.85 -9.77 0.30
CA GLU A 17 15.77 -10.65 -0.43
C GLU A 17 16.58 -9.88 -1.48
N SER A 18 17.80 -10.33 -1.75
CA SER A 18 18.65 -9.80 -2.83
C SER A 18 18.76 -10.82 -3.97
N PRO A 19 18.97 -10.40 -5.23
CA PRO A 19 19.26 -11.32 -6.31
C PRO A 19 20.49 -12.22 -6.01
N PRO A 20 20.54 -13.45 -6.58
CA PRO A 20 19.55 -14.04 -7.47
C PRO A 20 18.29 -14.52 -6.73
N PHE A 21 17.11 -14.24 -7.30
CA PHE A 21 15.85 -14.82 -6.82
C PHE A 21 15.63 -16.20 -7.43
N GLU A 22 14.78 -17.01 -6.80
CA GLU A 22 14.28 -18.25 -7.41
C GLU A 22 13.68 -17.98 -8.80
N PRO A 23 13.91 -18.86 -9.80
CA PRO A 23 13.58 -18.57 -11.21
C PRO A 23 12.13 -18.13 -11.45
N ASP A 24 11.16 -18.79 -10.82
CA ASP A 24 9.73 -18.48 -10.97
C ASP A 24 9.35 -17.14 -10.32
N ILE A 25 10.03 -16.79 -9.21
CA ILE A 25 9.87 -15.50 -8.54
C ILE A 25 10.46 -14.40 -9.40
N ALA A 26 11.69 -14.59 -9.92
CA ALA A 26 12.34 -13.65 -10.82
C ALA A 26 11.45 -13.35 -12.05
N ALA A 27 10.96 -14.39 -12.71
CA ALA A 27 10.07 -14.26 -13.87
C ALA A 27 8.77 -13.51 -13.55
N SER A 28 8.22 -13.71 -12.34
CA SER A 28 7.01 -13.01 -11.88
C SER A 28 7.28 -11.54 -11.58
N ILE A 29 8.38 -11.23 -10.90
CA ILE A 29 8.82 -9.86 -10.64
C ILE A 29 9.06 -9.13 -11.97
N ASP A 30 9.78 -9.73 -12.91
CA ASP A 30 10.08 -9.11 -14.21
C ASP A 30 8.80 -8.78 -14.99
N ARG A 31 7.84 -9.70 -15.00
CA ARG A 31 6.54 -9.52 -15.66
C ARG A 31 5.76 -8.33 -15.10
N ILE A 32 5.75 -8.18 -13.77
CA ILE A 32 4.97 -7.15 -13.07
C ILE A 32 5.67 -5.80 -13.15
N MET A 33 7.00 -5.79 -12.95
CA MET A 33 7.78 -4.57 -12.90
C MET A 33 8.03 -3.96 -14.27
N GLN A 34 8.07 -4.77 -15.33
CA GLN A 34 8.25 -4.33 -16.72
C GLN A 34 9.51 -3.44 -16.88
N GLY A 35 10.64 -3.93 -16.38
CA GLY A 35 11.94 -3.24 -16.43
C GLY A 35 12.17 -2.19 -15.33
N ARG A 36 11.19 -1.92 -14.45
CA ARG A 36 11.38 -1.07 -13.27
C ARG A 36 12.07 -1.85 -12.13
N PRO A 37 12.77 -1.18 -11.20
CA PRO A 37 13.33 -1.83 -10.02
C PRO A 37 12.25 -2.50 -9.17
N PRO A 38 12.50 -3.70 -8.61
CA PRO A 38 11.50 -4.42 -7.84
C PRO A 38 11.08 -3.66 -6.58
N LEU A 39 9.77 -3.67 -6.29
CA LEU A 39 9.24 -3.09 -5.08
C LEU A 39 9.75 -3.84 -3.84
N ARG A 40 10.03 -3.10 -2.76
CA ARG A 40 10.47 -3.68 -1.47
C ARG A 40 9.51 -4.73 -0.94
N LEU A 41 8.19 -4.58 -1.16
CA LEU A 41 7.23 -5.61 -0.81
C LEU A 41 7.53 -6.94 -1.53
N PHE A 42 7.74 -6.89 -2.84
CA PHE A 42 7.98 -8.10 -3.64
C PHE A 42 9.28 -8.79 -3.26
N THR A 43 10.35 -8.04 -3.02
CA THR A 43 11.63 -8.60 -2.56
C THR A 43 11.55 -9.12 -1.11
N THR A 44 10.68 -8.57 -0.26
CA THR A 44 10.43 -9.12 1.07
C THR A 44 9.65 -10.43 0.99
N LEU A 45 8.62 -10.50 0.14
CA LEU A 45 7.85 -11.73 -0.10
C LEU A 45 8.69 -12.83 -0.76
N ALA A 46 9.68 -12.46 -1.57
CA ALA A 46 10.59 -13.39 -2.25
C ALA A 46 11.40 -14.29 -1.27
N ARG A 47 11.42 -13.97 0.03
CA ARG A 47 12.04 -14.82 1.06
C ARG A 47 11.32 -16.15 1.28
N ASP A 48 10.05 -16.26 0.88
CA ASP A 48 9.27 -17.49 1.00
C ASP A 48 8.46 -17.71 -0.28
N PRO A 49 8.82 -18.71 -1.12
CA PRO A 49 8.13 -18.96 -2.38
C PRO A 49 6.64 -19.25 -2.22
N ARG A 50 6.24 -19.95 -1.16
CA ARG A 50 4.83 -20.28 -0.90
C ARG A 50 4.04 -19.01 -0.59
N LEU A 51 4.59 -18.11 0.22
CA LEU A 51 3.99 -16.82 0.55
C LEU A 51 3.90 -15.93 -0.70
N PHE A 52 4.98 -15.83 -1.48
CA PHE A 52 5.01 -15.07 -2.72
C PHE A 52 3.89 -15.53 -3.67
N THR A 53 3.81 -16.82 -3.96
CA THR A 53 2.77 -17.38 -4.84
C THR A 53 1.36 -17.10 -4.31
N LYS A 54 1.12 -17.30 -3.00
CA LYS A 54 -0.20 -17.07 -2.39
C LYS A 54 -0.62 -15.60 -2.45
N PHE A 55 0.32 -14.68 -2.24
CA PHE A 55 0.04 -13.24 -2.29
C PHE A 55 -0.44 -12.82 -3.68
N PHE A 56 0.28 -13.22 -4.74
CA PHE A 56 -0.12 -12.88 -6.11
C PHE A 56 -1.35 -13.64 -6.60
N ALA A 57 -1.62 -14.84 -6.09
CA ALA A 57 -2.83 -15.59 -6.41
C ALA A 57 -4.11 -14.99 -5.80
N ALA A 58 -4.01 -14.03 -4.87
CA ALA A 58 -5.19 -13.43 -4.22
C ALA A 58 -6.05 -12.59 -5.19
N GLY A 59 -5.51 -12.17 -6.35
CA GLY A 59 -6.28 -11.59 -7.46
C GLY A 59 -7.04 -10.29 -7.15
N LEU A 60 -6.73 -9.63 -6.03
CA LEU A 60 -7.49 -8.48 -5.53
C LEU A 60 -7.34 -7.21 -6.38
N LEU A 61 -6.35 -7.17 -7.29
CA LEU A 61 -6.06 -6.03 -8.15
C LEU A 61 -6.44 -6.25 -9.63
N ASP A 62 -6.96 -7.44 -9.95
CA ASP A 62 -7.33 -7.82 -11.32
C ASP A 62 -8.72 -7.29 -11.71
N LYS A 63 -9.22 -7.73 -12.87
CA LYS A 63 -10.52 -7.33 -13.42
C LYS A 63 -11.64 -7.68 -12.44
N GLY A 64 -12.34 -6.66 -11.97
CA GLY A 64 -13.51 -6.79 -11.11
C GLY A 64 -14.62 -5.83 -11.51
N HIS A 65 -15.56 -5.60 -10.59
CA HIS A 65 -16.67 -4.66 -10.81
C HIS A 65 -16.29 -3.19 -10.61
N LEU A 66 -15.13 -2.93 -10.00
CA LEU A 66 -14.62 -1.57 -9.82
C LEU A 66 -13.74 -1.20 -11.01
N ASP A 67 -13.98 -0.01 -11.57
CA ASP A 67 -13.01 0.57 -12.49
C ASP A 67 -11.72 0.94 -11.74
N ILE A 68 -10.66 1.26 -12.49
CA ILE A 68 -9.36 1.60 -11.89
C ILE A 68 -9.47 2.78 -10.93
N ARG A 69 -10.30 3.77 -11.24
CA ARG A 69 -10.45 4.95 -10.37
C ARG A 69 -11.09 4.57 -9.05
N GLN A 70 -12.17 3.81 -9.08
CA GLN A 70 -12.88 3.34 -7.89
C GLN A 70 -11.99 2.45 -7.04
N ARG A 71 -11.24 1.54 -7.67
CA ARG A 71 -10.31 0.66 -6.98
C ARG A 71 -9.22 1.44 -6.24
N GLU A 72 -8.55 2.37 -6.93
CA GLU A 72 -7.48 3.14 -6.30
C GLU A 72 -8.00 4.06 -5.19
N ILE A 73 -9.20 4.65 -5.32
CA ILE A 73 -9.82 5.42 -4.23
C ILE A 73 -9.99 4.56 -2.96
N VAL A 74 -10.45 3.31 -3.11
CA VAL A 74 -10.62 2.39 -1.98
C VAL A 74 -9.28 2.01 -1.37
N ILE A 75 -8.29 1.68 -2.20
CA ILE A 75 -6.95 1.30 -1.74
C ILE A 75 -6.27 2.47 -1.03
N ASP A 76 -6.18 3.63 -1.66
CA ASP A 76 -5.53 4.83 -1.11
C ASP A 76 -6.21 5.27 0.19
N ARG A 77 -7.56 5.23 0.25
CA ARG A 77 -8.25 5.59 1.50
C ARG A 77 -8.00 4.56 2.61
N THR A 78 -7.98 3.28 2.27
CA THR A 78 -7.76 2.20 3.26
C THR A 78 -6.33 2.24 3.79
N THR A 79 -5.34 2.40 2.92
CA THR A 79 -3.93 2.50 3.32
C THR A 79 -3.69 3.74 4.17
N ALA A 80 -4.30 4.88 3.85
CA ALA A 80 -4.25 6.08 4.68
C ALA A 80 -4.87 5.85 6.08
N LEU A 81 -6.05 5.22 6.15
CA LEU A 81 -6.72 4.91 7.42
C LEU A 81 -5.92 3.92 8.29
N CYS A 82 -5.18 3.01 7.66
CA CYS A 82 -4.32 2.05 8.35
C CYS A 82 -2.91 2.58 8.66
N GLY A 83 -2.59 3.84 8.32
CA GLY A 83 -1.23 4.38 8.47
C GLY A 83 -0.18 3.65 7.62
N CYS A 84 -0.60 3.07 6.49
CA CYS A 84 0.25 2.27 5.61
C CYS A 84 0.89 3.14 4.51
N GLU A 85 1.84 3.99 4.90
CA GLU A 85 2.45 5.00 4.02
C GLU A 85 3.14 4.40 2.78
N TYR A 86 3.77 3.23 2.94
CA TYR A 86 4.46 2.56 1.83
C TYR A 86 3.48 2.17 0.71
N GLU A 87 2.39 1.49 1.07
CA GLU A 87 1.37 1.07 0.09
C GLU A 87 0.65 2.29 -0.51
N TRP A 88 0.31 3.28 0.33
CA TRP A 88 -0.27 4.53 -0.16
C TRP A 88 0.63 5.21 -1.20
N GLY A 89 1.92 5.35 -0.91
CA GLY A 89 2.88 5.99 -1.81
C GLY A 89 3.07 5.23 -3.12
N VAL A 90 3.13 3.90 -3.07
CA VAL A 90 3.22 3.04 -4.27
C VAL A 90 1.99 3.24 -5.15
N HIS A 91 0.78 3.15 -4.59
CA HIS A 91 -0.45 3.25 -5.36
C HIS A 91 -0.66 4.63 -5.98
N VAL A 92 -0.41 5.70 -5.23
CA VAL A 92 -0.45 7.06 -5.77
C VAL A 92 0.57 7.25 -6.90
N ALA A 93 1.82 6.80 -6.71
CA ALA A 93 2.88 6.97 -7.71
C ALA A 93 2.60 6.18 -9.01
N VAL A 94 2.04 4.97 -8.89
CA VAL A 94 1.84 4.07 -10.03
C VAL A 94 0.52 4.33 -10.76
N PHE A 95 -0.56 4.62 -10.04
CA PHE A 95 -1.91 4.56 -10.61
C PHE A 95 -2.66 5.90 -10.63
N ALA A 96 -2.26 6.94 -9.89
CA ALA A 96 -3.05 8.18 -9.79
C ALA A 96 -3.35 8.82 -11.16
N ARG A 97 -2.38 8.79 -12.08
CA ARG A 97 -2.57 9.29 -13.45
C ARG A 97 -3.64 8.49 -14.20
N THR A 98 -3.55 7.16 -14.18
CA THR A 98 -4.50 6.28 -14.88
C THR A 98 -5.89 6.33 -14.24
N ALA A 99 -5.95 6.49 -12.92
CA ALA A 99 -7.17 6.73 -12.14
C ALA A 99 -7.75 8.16 -12.31
N LYS A 100 -7.05 9.06 -13.03
CA LYS A 100 -7.42 10.46 -13.25
C LYS A 100 -7.63 11.24 -11.94
N LEU A 101 -6.81 10.95 -10.92
CA LEU A 101 -6.87 11.66 -9.65
C LEU A 101 -6.10 12.98 -9.74
N SER A 102 -6.74 14.08 -9.36
CA SER A 102 -6.07 15.37 -9.23
C SER A 102 -5.27 15.45 -7.94
N SER A 103 -4.31 16.38 -7.85
CA SER A 103 -3.55 16.60 -6.61
C SER A 103 -4.44 16.97 -5.41
N GLU A 104 -5.57 17.64 -5.66
CA GLU A 104 -6.56 17.95 -4.62
C GLU A 104 -7.29 16.69 -4.13
N GLN A 105 -7.68 15.81 -5.07
CA GLN A 105 -8.29 14.53 -4.74
C GLN A 105 -7.33 13.64 -3.95
N ILE A 106 -6.05 13.57 -4.36
CA ILE A 106 -5.02 12.81 -3.64
C ILE A 106 -4.87 13.33 -2.19
N ARG A 107 -4.81 14.65 -2.00
CA ARG A 107 -4.76 15.25 -0.64
C ARG A 107 -6.01 14.93 0.18
N SER A 108 -7.19 14.92 -0.45
CA SER A 108 -8.45 14.57 0.22
C SER A 108 -8.46 13.12 0.74
N LEU A 109 -7.79 12.19 0.04
CA LEU A 109 -7.73 10.78 0.45
C LEU A 109 -6.99 10.54 1.77
N VAL A 110 -6.11 11.45 2.19
CA VAL A 110 -5.40 11.38 3.49
C VAL A 110 -5.99 12.31 4.55
N ALA A 111 -6.89 13.22 4.19
CA ALA A 111 -7.51 14.13 5.14
C ALA A 111 -8.38 13.36 6.15
N ALA A 112 -8.35 13.78 7.42
CA ALA A 112 -9.26 13.28 8.44
C ALA A 112 -10.71 13.53 8.03
N ARG A 113 -11.64 12.71 8.53
CA ARG A 113 -13.07 12.77 8.21
C ARG A 113 -13.56 14.22 8.33
N LEU A 114 -14.23 14.72 7.27
CA LEU A 114 -15.03 15.94 7.36
C LEU A 114 -15.95 15.77 8.57
N THR A 115 -15.76 16.59 9.59
CA THR A 115 -16.71 16.71 10.69
C THR A 115 -18.05 17.06 10.07
N THR A 116 -19.05 16.20 10.29
CA THR A 116 -20.45 16.43 9.91
C THR A 116 -20.85 17.85 10.30
N HIS A 117 -21.41 18.61 9.36
CA HIS A 117 -22.02 19.90 9.66
C HIS A 117 -23.03 19.70 10.80
N ALA A 118 -22.78 20.34 11.95
CA ALA A 118 -23.83 20.54 12.93
C ALA A 118 -24.94 21.31 12.20
N GLY A 119 -26.08 20.66 12.00
CA GLY A 119 -27.23 21.28 11.37
C GLY A 119 -27.61 22.53 12.15
N THR A 120 -27.54 23.69 11.49
CA THR A 120 -28.21 24.89 11.98
C THR A 120 -29.71 24.61 11.92
N THR A 121 -30.31 24.23 13.05
CA THR A 121 -31.75 24.23 13.20
C THR A 121 -32.21 25.69 13.18
N THR A 122 -32.73 26.14 12.04
CA THR A 122 -33.56 27.34 11.97
C THR A 122 -34.85 27.04 12.74
N THR A 123 -34.96 27.51 13.97
CA THR A 123 -36.26 27.68 14.63
C THR A 123 -36.67 29.13 14.41
N GLY A 124 -37.54 29.33 13.42
CA GLY A 124 -38.32 30.55 13.32
C GLY A 124 -39.40 30.57 14.40
N CYS A 125 -39.54 31.72 15.04
CA CYS A 125 -40.80 32.35 15.39
C CYS A 125 -40.57 33.87 15.37
#